data_AF-F0ZXC3-F1
#
_entry.id   AF-F0ZXC3-F1
#
_cell.length_a   1.000
_cell.length_b   1.000
_cell.length_c   1.000
_cell.angle_alpha   90.00
_cell.angle_beta   90.00
_cell.angle_gamma   90.00
#
_symmetry.space_group_name_H-M   'P 1'
#
loop_
_entity.id
_entity.type
_entity.pdbx_description
1 polymer ?
#
loop_
_entity_poly.entity_id
_entity_poly.type
_entity_poly.pdbx_seq_one_letter_code
_entity_poly.pdbx_strand_id
1 'polypeptide(L)'
;MIQIFGTVCYDKVRIIDEFPNLIGSYTTVNSEKMFLGGEASNTFMCLIRWLIENNENKESVKLIAEPIKKDSNGEIVLSFLEPYKDNVTYTCLIDKDQDNEFLKNSPGADIYVCLKEKERTMFGIGFVEADQLMYNIKSKIFNDCLQFGNEHWIALDYNTPFISKEIIKKAVETKTNLYIMDHEIDSVIKELVNSSDGVLENLKEMSLVYQSSSDWFGNKNGDKQVFLTTMKEWLQSNNGANKYFLLILTDSKNGFGVGGTLRNYKTGESTYIEPYWFDPVQIPSDKIVDSTGAGDAFRAGLIYSLIYKNQALNKSLQFASASGGLNCLSYGGNSRTPTFKEILELINSKQ
;
A
#
# COMPACT_ATOMS: atom_id res chain seq x y z
N MET A 1 -1.39 16.23 7.46
CA MET A 1 -2.48 15.22 7.29
C MET A 1 -1.92 14.02 6.51
N ILE A 2 -2.36 12.79 6.79
CA ILE A 2 -1.97 11.57 6.06
C ILE A 2 -3.09 11.21 5.10
N GLN A 3 -2.76 11.03 3.82
CA GLN A 3 -3.71 10.79 2.74
C GLN A 3 -3.35 9.45 2.08
N ILE A 4 -4.22 8.46 2.18
CA ILE A 4 -4.04 7.15 1.54
C ILE A 4 -4.77 7.20 0.20
N PHE A 5 -4.02 7.22 -0.89
CA PHE A 5 -4.53 7.33 -2.25
C PHE A 5 -4.37 5.98 -2.97
N GLY A 6 -5.40 5.51 -3.65
CA GLY A 6 -5.29 4.34 -4.52
C GLY A 6 -6.55 3.47 -4.54
N THR A 7 -6.34 2.17 -4.72
CA THR A 7 -7.43 1.22 -5.01
C THR A 7 -8.34 0.93 -3.84
N VAL A 8 -9.63 0.86 -4.17
CA VAL A 8 -10.70 0.41 -3.30
C VAL A 8 -11.65 -0.41 -4.16
N CYS A 9 -11.65 -1.72 -3.94
CA CYS A 9 -12.49 -2.66 -4.67
C CYS A 9 -13.27 -3.55 -3.70
N TYR A 10 -14.15 -4.39 -4.23
CA TYR A 10 -14.59 -5.57 -3.49
C TYR A 10 -13.74 -6.77 -3.90
N ASP A 11 -13.46 -7.64 -2.95
CA ASP A 11 -12.82 -8.93 -3.18
C ASP A 11 -13.85 -10.04 -2.97
N LYS A 12 -14.20 -10.75 -4.03
CA LYS A 12 -15.05 -11.94 -3.96
C LYS A 12 -14.16 -13.17 -3.92
N VAL A 13 -13.95 -13.68 -2.71
CA VAL A 13 -13.08 -14.82 -2.43
C VAL A 13 -13.89 -16.11 -2.45
N ARG A 14 -13.52 -17.01 -3.37
CA ARG A 14 -14.08 -18.34 -3.51
C ARG A 14 -13.05 -19.39 -3.13
N ILE A 15 -13.42 -20.26 -2.20
CA ILE A 15 -12.56 -21.38 -1.78
C ILE A 15 -12.92 -22.59 -2.64
N ILE A 16 -11.90 -23.20 -3.25
CA ILE A 16 -12.00 -24.40 -4.07
C ILE A 16 -10.98 -25.45 -3.61
N ASP A 17 -11.25 -26.73 -3.87
CA ASP A 17 -10.30 -27.78 -3.54
C ASP A 17 -9.16 -27.86 -4.54
N GLU A 18 -9.46 -27.81 -5.83
CA GLU A 18 -8.50 -27.88 -6.94
C GLU A 18 -8.95 -27.02 -8.13
N PHE A 19 -8.01 -26.43 -8.85
CA PHE A 19 -8.33 -25.67 -10.06
C PHE A 19 -8.92 -26.59 -11.16
N PRO A 20 -9.82 -26.08 -12.03
CA PRO A 20 -10.22 -26.80 -13.23
C PRO A 20 -9.00 -27.18 -14.06
N ASN A 21 -8.76 -28.49 -14.22
CA ASN A 21 -7.50 -29.03 -14.74
C ASN A 21 -7.60 -29.52 -16.19
N LEU A 22 -8.80 -29.55 -16.77
CA LEU A 22 -9.05 -29.86 -18.18
C LEU A 22 -9.86 -28.74 -18.82
N ILE A 23 -9.67 -28.53 -20.13
CA ILE A 23 -10.47 -27.57 -20.90
C ILE A 23 -11.94 -27.98 -20.81
N GLY A 24 -12.79 -27.06 -20.34
CA GLY A 24 -14.22 -27.29 -20.13
C GLY A 24 -14.58 -28.08 -18.86
N SER A 25 -13.60 -28.39 -18.00
CA SER A 25 -13.87 -28.98 -16.68
C SER A 25 -14.49 -27.97 -15.72
N TYR A 26 -15.09 -28.51 -14.66
CA TYR A 26 -15.79 -27.78 -13.63
C TYR A 26 -15.20 -28.11 -12.27
N THR A 27 -15.03 -27.09 -11.44
CA THR A 27 -14.70 -27.22 -10.02
C THR A 27 -15.84 -26.60 -9.20
N THR A 28 -16.22 -27.28 -8.12
CA THR A 28 -17.21 -26.77 -7.18
C THR A 28 -16.60 -25.70 -6.28
N VAL A 29 -17.32 -24.60 -6.08
CA VAL A 29 -16.98 -23.60 -5.06
C VAL A 29 -17.49 -24.08 -3.71
N ASN A 30 -16.58 -24.30 -2.77
CA ASN A 30 -16.89 -24.81 -1.44
C ASN A 30 -17.50 -23.73 -0.55
N SER A 31 -16.99 -22.50 -0.67
CA SER A 31 -17.55 -21.33 0.01
C SER A 31 -17.20 -20.05 -0.74
N GLU A 32 -18.05 -19.04 -0.58
CA GLU A 32 -17.85 -17.70 -1.13
C GLU A 32 -17.97 -16.68 0.01
N LYS A 33 -17.07 -15.70 0.02
CA LYS A 33 -17.12 -14.54 0.90
C LYS A 33 -16.78 -13.28 0.12
N MET A 34 -17.35 -12.17 0.55
CA MET A 34 -17.05 -10.85 0.00
C MET A 34 -16.37 -10.02 1.08
N PHE A 35 -15.32 -9.32 0.68
CA PHE A 35 -14.54 -8.43 1.54
C PHE A 35 -14.36 -7.08 0.83
N LEU A 36 -14.02 -6.06 1.63
CA LEU A 36 -13.43 -4.86 1.07
C LEU A 36 -12.01 -5.22 0.61
N GLY A 37 -11.63 -4.83 -0.59
CA GLY A 37 -10.32 -5.07 -1.19
C GLY A 37 -9.66 -3.77 -1.64
N GLY A 38 -8.47 -3.90 -2.23
CA GLY A 38 -7.67 -2.77 -2.69
C GLY A 38 -6.62 -2.36 -1.67
N GLU A 39 -5.43 -2.04 -2.17
CA GLU A 39 -4.24 -1.80 -1.34
C GLU A 39 -4.42 -0.57 -0.44
N ALA A 40 -4.95 0.51 -1.00
CA ALA A 40 -5.24 1.72 -0.24
C ALA A 40 -6.29 1.47 0.84
N SER A 41 -7.35 0.72 0.54
CA SER A 41 -8.37 0.37 1.52
C SER A 41 -7.82 -0.53 2.64
N ASN A 42 -7.02 -1.55 2.31
CA ASN A 42 -6.38 -2.44 3.28
C ASN A 42 -5.50 -1.66 4.27
N THR A 43 -4.70 -0.74 3.74
CA THR A 43 -3.84 0.14 4.53
C THR A 43 -4.67 1.05 5.44
N PHE A 44 -5.69 1.69 4.89
CA PHE A 44 -6.57 2.60 5.62
C PHE A 44 -7.33 1.90 6.75
N MET A 45 -7.87 0.71 6.51
CA MET A 45 -8.62 -0.05 7.51
C MET A 45 -7.76 -0.45 8.71
N CYS A 46 -6.48 -0.79 8.48
CA CYS A 46 -5.53 -1.02 9.57
C CYS A 46 -5.30 0.25 10.39
N LEU A 47 -5.01 1.37 9.72
CA LEU A 47 -4.73 2.66 10.37
C LEU A 47 -5.91 3.14 11.20
N ILE A 48 -7.11 3.19 10.63
CA ILE A 48 -8.31 3.68 11.31
C ILE A 48 -8.64 2.82 12.52
N ARG A 49 -8.51 1.49 12.40
CA ARG A 49 -8.70 0.60 13.55
C ARG A 49 -7.78 0.97 14.71
N TRP A 50 -6.48 1.10 14.47
CA TRP A 50 -5.54 1.41 15.55
C TRP A 50 -5.75 2.81 16.12
N LEU A 51 -6.16 3.77 15.30
CA LEU A 51 -6.51 5.11 15.78
C LEU A 51 -7.74 5.06 16.69
N ILE A 52 -8.78 4.34 16.30
CA ILE A 52 -10.00 4.17 17.13
C ILE A 52 -9.68 3.43 18.43
N GLU A 53 -8.96 2.31 18.36
CA GLU A 53 -8.59 1.50 19.55
C GLU A 53 -7.79 2.31 20.58
N ASN A 54 -7.03 3.30 20.15
CA ASN A 54 -6.19 4.14 21.02
C ASN A 54 -6.80 5.53 21.32
N ASN A 55 -8.05 5.80 20.94
CA ASN A 55 -8.70 7.11 21.07
C ASN A 55 -7.88 8.27 20.44
N GLU A 56 -7.24 7.98 19.32
CA GLU A 56 -6.41 8.92 18.56
C GLU A 56 -7.24 9.69 17.53
N ASN A 57 -6.70 10.81 17.04
CA ASN A 57 -7.43 11.64 16.08
C ASN A 57 -7.49 10.98 14.68
N LYS A 58 -8.60 10.31 14.40
CA LYS A 58 -8.90 9.71 13.08
C LYS A 58 -9.02 10.72 11.93
N GLU A 59 -9.35 11.98 12.18
CA GLU A 59 -9.45 13.03 11.14
C GLU A 59 -8.09 13.40 10.54
N SER A 60 -7.01 12.96 11.18
CA SER A 60 -5.65 13.12 10.67
C SER A 60 -5.33 12.20 9.48
N VAL A 61 -6.17 11.20 9.22
CA VAL A 61 -6.05 10.24 8.11
C VAL A 61 -7.29 10.33 7.20
N LYS A 62 -7.06 10.37 5.89
CA LYS A 62 -8.10 10.29 4.87
C LYS A 62 -7.80 9.19 3.87
N LEU A 63 -8.82 8.46 3.45
CA LEU A 63 -8.79 7.62 2.24
C LEU A 63 -9.26 8.45 1.06
N ILE A 64 -8.48 8.46 -0.03
CA ILE A 64 -8.79 9.09 -1.31
C ILE A 64 -8.91 7.95 -2.31
N ALA A 65 -10.14 7.47 -2.48
CA ALA A 65 -10.44 6.27 -3.26
C ALA A 65 -10.60 6.59 -4.75
N GLU A 66 -10.28 5.63 -5.61
CA GLU A 66 -10.68 5.66 -7.00
C GLU A 66 -12.21 5.79 -7.19
N PRO A 67 -12.69 6.21 -8.38
CA PRO A 67 -14.11 6.37 -8.65
C PRO A 67 -14.90 5.08 -8.45
N ILE A 68 -16.06 5.19 -7.77
CA ILE A 68 -16.98 4.08 -7.52
C ILE A 68 -18.28 4.37 -8.29
N LYS A 69 -18.69 3.44 -9.15
CA LYS A 69 -19.93 3.54 -9.92
C LYS A 69 -21.13 3.20 -9.04
N LYS A 70 -22.31 3.72 -9.39
CA LYS A 70 -23.58 3.29 -8.81
C LYS A 70 -24.05 1.95 -9.39
N ASP A 71 -23.26 0.90 -9.19
CA ASP A 71 -23.57 -0.47 -9.56
C ASP A 71 -23.55 -1.39 -8.33
N SER A 72 -23.89 -2.67 -8.51
CA SER A 72 -23.91 -3.64 -7.39
C SER A 72 -22.56 -3.75 -6.68
N ASN A 73 -21.47 -3.59 -7.42
CA ASN A 73 -20.11 -3.67 -6.89
C ASN A 73 -19.80 -2.45 -6.02
N GLY A 74 -20.16 -1.26 -6.50
CA GLY A 74 -19.99 -0.02 -5.77
C GLY A 74 -20.85 0.06 -4.52
N GLU A 75 -22.08 -0.44 -4.57
CA GLU A 75 -22.94 -0.57 -3.39
C GLU A 75 -22.30 -1.45 -2.30
N ILE A 76 -21.67 -2.56 -2.69
CA ILE A 76 -20.92 -3.42 -1.76
C ILE A 76 -19.75 -2.66 -1.14
N VAL A 77 -18.91 -2.01 -1.95
CA VAL A 77 -17.75 -1.24 -1.46
C VAL A 77 -18.20 -0.14 -0.50
N LEU A 78 -19.22 0.64 -0.89
CA LEU A 78 -19.76 1.72 -0.05
C LEU A 78 -20.33 1.19 1.26
N SER A 79 -20.96 0.00 1.27
CA SER A 79 -21.48 -0.59 2.50
C SER A 79 -20.39 -0.91 3.53
N PHE A 80 -19.19 -1.30 3.08
CA PHE A 80 -18.04 -1.53 3.96
C PHE A 80 -17.43 -0.24 4.50
N LEU A 81 -17.51 0.86 3.72
CA LEU A 81 -16.92 2.15 4.07
C LEU A 81 -17.88 3.08 4.83
N GLU A 82 -19.19 2.83 4.79
CA GLU A 82 -20.21 3.65 5.46
C GLU A 82 -19.91 3.91 6.95
N PRO A 83 -19.40 2.94 7.75
CA PRO A 83 -19.01 3.21 9.14
C PRO A 83 -17.90 4.26 9.30
N TYR A 84 -17.17 4.57 8.23
CA TYR A 84 -16.00 5.45 8.19
C TYR A 84 -16.18 6.66 7.28
N LYS A 85 -17.41 6.95 6.81
CA LYS A 85 -17.69 7.98 5.81
C LYS A 85 -17.11 9.37 6.11
N ASP A 86 -17.00 9.75 7.38
CA ASP A 86 -16.44 11.05 7.78
C ASP A 86 -14.91 11.13 7.55
N ASN A 87 -14.26 9.99 7.37
CA ASN A 87 -12.81 9.82 7.15
C ASN A 87 -12.45 9.38 5.73
N VAL A 88 -13.45 9.23 4.85
CA VAL A 88 -13.27 8.80 3.47
C VAL A 88 -13.67 9.92 2.52
N THR A 89 -12.74 10.31 1.64
CA THR A 89 -13.02 11.16 0.50
C THR A 89 -13.10 10.29 -0.74
N TYR A 90 -14.25 10.31 -1.40
CA TYR A 90 -14.41 9.67 -2.71
C TYR A 90 -14.02 10.68 -3.78
N THR A 91 -12.92 10.41 -4.49
CA THR A 91 -12.22 11.40 -5.33
C THR A 91 -13.07 11.90 -6.50
N CYS A 92 -14.02 11.11 -6.99
CA CYS A 92 -15.06 11.61 -7.87
C CYS A 92 -16.23 10.66 -7.93
N LEU A 93 -17.39 11.21 -7.55
CA LEU A 93 -18.72 10.88 -8.05
C LEU A 93 -19.02 9.38 -8.13
N ILE A 94 -19.91 8.92 -7.22
CA ILE A 94 -21.02 8.05 -7.65
C ILE A 94 -21.43 8.61 -9.00
N ASP A 95 -21.11 7.88 -10.07
CA ASP A 95 -21.39 8.28 -11.44
C ASP A 95 -22.86 8.72 -11.51
N LYS A 96 -23.09 10.04 -11.41
CA LYS A 96 -24.45 10.60 -11.37
C LYS A 96 -25.03 10.60 -12.77
N ASP A 97 -24.15 10.61 -13.77
CA ASP A 97 -24.47 10.27 -15.15
C ASP A 97 -24.41 8.76 -15.26
N GLN A 98 -25.58 8.10 -15.27
CA GLN A 98 -25.67 6.68 -15.61
C GLN A 98 -25.08 6.36 -17.01
N ASP A 99 -24.75 7.39 -17.79
CA ASP A 99 -24.26 7.38 -19.17
C ASP A 99 -22.75 7.63 -19.30
N ASN A 100 -21.96 7.67 -18.22
CA ASN A 100 -20.50 7.74 -18.37
C ASN A 100 -19.97 6.40 -18.93
N GLU A 101 -19.79 6.36 -20.25
CA GLU A 101 -19.33 5.19 -20.99
C GLU A 101 -17.92 4.73 -20.59
N PHE A 102 -17.18 5.55 -19.84
CA PHE A 102 -15.78 5.32 -19.53
C PHE A 102 -15.57 4.31 -18.41
N LEU A 103 -16.22 4.48 -17.25
CA LEU A 103 -16.17 3.52 -16.16
C LEU A 103 -17.35 2.55 -16.26
N LYS A 104 -17.09 1.34 -16.75
CA LYS A 104 -18.16 0.35 -16.95
C LYS A 104 -18.68 -0.24 -15.65
N ASN A 105 -17.75 -0.63 -14.76
CA ASN A 105 -18.04 -1.25 -13.48
C ASN A 105 -17.15 -0.64 -12.39
N SER A 106 -17.63 -0.60 -11.15
CA SER A 106 -16.76 -0.35 -10.00
C SER A 106 -15.67 -1.43 -9.90
N PRO A 107 -14.45 -1.06 -9.48
CA PRO A 107 -13.35 -1.99 -9.33
C PRO A 107 -13.69 -3.20 -8.45
N GLY A 108 -13.23 -4.38 -8.87
CA GLY A 108 -13.56 -5.64 -8.23
C GLY A 108 -12.59 -6.75 -8.59
N ALA A 109 -12.39 -7.70 -7.68
CA ALA A 109 -11.59 -8.89 -7.94
C ALA A 109 -12.36 -10.17 -7.60
N ASP A 110 -12.40 -11.11 -8.54
CA ASP A 110 -12.77 -12.50 -8.28
C ASP A 110 -11.50 -13.28 -7.92
N ILE A 111 -11.40 -13.72 -6.67
CA ILE A 111 -10.23 -14.42 -6.12
C ILE A 111 -10.60 -15.87 -5.86
N TYR A 112 -9.82 -16.80 -6.40
CA TYR A 112 -9.98 -18.23 -6.16
C TYR A 112 -8.81 -18.72 -5.32
N VAL A 113 -9.10 -19.21 -4.12
CA VAL A 113 -8.11 -19.78 -3.20
C VAL A 113 -8.22 -21.29 -3.25
N CYS A 114 -7.12 -21.94 -3.61
CA CYS A 114 -7.06 -23.37 -3.85
C CYS A 114 -6.44 -24.11 -2.66
N LEU A 115 -7.21 -24.98 -2.02
CA LEU A 115 -6.79 -25.64 -0.78
C LEU A 115 -5.68 -26.68 -1.00
N LYS A 116 -5.73 -27.43 -2.10
CA LYS A 116 -4.77 -28.49 -2.41
C LYS A 116 -3.41 -27.93 -2.83
N GLU A 117 -3.40 -26.98 -3.75
CA GLU A 117 -2.18 -26.34 -4.26
C GLU A 117 -1.64 -25.26 -3.31
N LYS A 118 -2.45 -24.76 -2.37
CA LYS A 118 -2.13 -23.63 -1.49
C LYS A 118 -1.75 -22.37 -2.28
N GLU A 119 -2.38 -22.20 -3.42
CA GLU A 119 -2.20 -21.07 -4.32
C GLU A 119 -3.50 -20.29 -4.49
N ARG A 120 -3.40 -19.11 -5.12
CA ARG A 120 -4.55 -18.32 -5.52
C ARG A 120 -4.37 -17.80 -6.94
N THR A 121 -5.49 -17.57 -7.61
CA THR A 121 -5.55 -16.77 -8.84
C THR A 121 -6.62 -15.69 -8.69
N MET A 122 -6.51 -14.63 -9.48
CA MET A 122 -7.41 -13.50 -9.41
C MET A 122 -7.69 -12.91 -10.78
N PHE A 123 -8.93 -12.46 -10.96
CA PHE A 123 -9.38 -11.72 -12.13
C PHE A 123 -9.94 -10.37 -11.68
N GLY A 124 -9.32 -9.29 -12.12
CA GLY A 124 -9.75 -7.94 -11.84
C GLY A 124 -10.67 -7.39 -12.91
N ILE A 125 -11.61 -6.52 -12.51
CA ILE A 125 -12.49 -5.75 -13.39
C ILE A 125 -12.48 -4.28 -12.96
N GLY A 126 -12.65 -3.36 -13.92
CA GLY A 126 -12.85 -1.92 -13.65
C GLY A 126 -11.60 -1.11 -13.27
N PHE A 127 -10.47 -1.75 -12.95
CA PHE A 127 -9.24 -1.05 -12.51
C PHE A 127 -8.64 -0.14 -13.60
N VAL A 128 -8.53 -0.63 -14.84
CA VAL A 128 -7.92 0.14 -15.94
C VAL A 128 -8.77 1.36 -16.28
N GLU A 129 -10.10 1.18 -16.35
CA GLU A 129 -11.04 2.25 -16.60
C GLU A 129 -11.03 3.29 -15.46
N ALA A 130 -10.92 2.84 -14.21
CA ALA A 130 -10.82 3.72 -13.05
C ALA A 130 -9.55 4.57 -13.08
N ASP A 131 -8.38 3.99 -13.36
CA ASP A 131 -7.11 4.73 -13.46
C ASP A 131 -7.13 5.77 -14.58
N GLN A 132 -7.60 5.37 -15.76
CA GLN A 132 -7.73 6.29 -16.89
C GLN A 132 -8.72 7.44 -16.58
N LEU A 133 -9.83 7.15 -15.90
CA LEU A 133 -10.77 8.19 -15.48
C LEU A 133 -10.08 9.16 -14.52
N MET A 134 -9.41 8.65 -13.48
CA MET A 134 -8.65 9.47 -12.53
C MET A 134 -7.62 10.37 -13.21
N TYR A 135 -6.89 9.85 -14.19
CA TYR A 135 -5.95 10.64 -14.97
C TYR A 135 -6.64 11.77 -15.74
N ASN A 136 -7.80 11.50 -16.36
CA ASN A 136 -8.58 12.51 -17.08
C ASN A 136 -9.11 13.63 -16.17
N ILE A 137 -9.43 13.31 -14.91
CA ILE A 137 -9.89 14.27 -13.91
C ILE A 137 -8.79 14.77 -12.97
N LYS A 138 -7.50 14.56 -13.30
CA LYS A 138 -6.38 14.82 -12.38
C LYS A 138 -6.37 16.22 -11.76
N SER A 139 -6.76 17.24 -12.51
CA SER A 139 -6.86 18.62 -11.99
C SER A 139 -7.84 18.73 -10.82
N LYS A 140 -8.97 18.01 -10.89
CA LYS A 140 -9.95 17.95 -9.82
C LYS A 140 -9.42 17.18 -8.62
N ILE A 141 -8.74 16.06 -8.85
CA ILE A 141 -8.06 15.30 -7.79
C ILE A 141 -7.08 16.20 -7.05
N PHE A 142 -6.27 16.96 -7.78
CA PHE A 142 -5.22 17.80 -7.21
C PHE A 142 -5.75 19.02 -6.45
N ASN A 143 -6.85 19.60 -6.90
CA ASN A 143 -7.39 20.82 -6.31
C ASN A 143 -8.39 20.56 -5.19
N ASP A 144 -9.19 19.50 -5.32
CA ASP A 144 -10.37 19.29 -4.46
C ASP A 144 -10.19 18.14 -3.46
N CYS A 145 -9.32 17.17 -3.78
CA CYS A 145 -9.26 15.91 -3.03
C CYS A 145 -7.94 15.74 -2.27
N LEU A 146 -6.81 16.00 -2.93
CA LEU A 146 -5.48 15.92 -2.34
C LEU A 146 -5.02 17.27 -1.81
N GLN A 147 -4.29 17.22 -0.70
CA GLN A 147 -3.59 18.34 -0.10
C GLN A 147 -2.09 18.13 -0.27
N PHE A 148 -1.43 19.12 -0.85
CA PHE A 148 0.01 19.13 -1.10
C PHE A 148 0.70 20.13 -0.19
N GLY A 149 1.95 19.86 0.18
CA GLY A 149 2.75 20.66 1.10
C GLY A 149 3.58 19.79 2.04
N ASN A 150 4.59 20.40 2.67
CA ASN A 150 5.56 19.70 3.54
C ASN A 150 4.96 19.18 4.86
N GLU A 151 3.76 19.61 5.21
CA GLU A 151 2.94 19.18 6.34
C GLU A 151 2.01 18.00 6.01
N HIS A 152 1.93 17.65 4.72
CA HIS A 152 1.09 16.57 4.21
C HIS A 152 1.93 15.33 3.87
N TRP A 153 1.28 14.18 4.02
CA TRP A 153 1.77 12.89 3.56
C TRP A 153 0.76 12.32 2.57
N ILE A 154 1.27 11.77 1.47
CA ILE A 154 0.48 10.98 0.53
C ILE A 154 1.11 9.58 0.48
N ALA A 155 0.31 8.56 0.82
CA ALA A 155 0.65 7.16 0.61
C ALA A 155 -0.06 6.68 -0.65
N LEU A 156 0.66 6.06 -1.58
CA LEU A 156 0.11 5.58 -2.84
C LEU A 156 0.77 4.27 -3.28
N ASP A 157 0.14 3.60 -4.22
CA ASP A 157 0.63 2.39 -4.87
C ASP A 157 0.52 2.46 -6.40
N TYR A 158 0.88 1.37 -7.07
CA TYR A 158 0.99 1.28 -8.52
C TYR A 158 -0.25 0.72 -9.22
N ASN A 159 -1.35 0.47 -8.49
CA ASN A 159 -2.58 0.00 -9.14
C ASN A 159 -3.27 1.09 -9.97
N THR A 160 -2.86 2.34 -9.80
CA THR A 160 -3.35 3.51 -10.55
C THR A 160 -2.18 4.24 -11.21
N PRO A 161 -1.43 3.59 -12.11
CA PRO A 161 -0.11 4.04 -12.53
C PRO A 161 -0.12 5.40 -13.24
N PHE A 162 -1.16 5.73 -14.02
CA PHE A 162 -1.19 7.00 -14.76
C PHE A 162 -1.30 8.20 -13.82
N ILE A 163 -2.24 8.16 -12.87
CA ILE A 163 -2.43 9.25 -11.92
C ILE A 163 -1.34 9.26 -10.84
N SER A 164 -0.90 8.10 -10.34
CA SER A 164 0.14 7.99 -9.31
C SER A 164 1.44 8.67 -9.75
N LYS A 165 1.84 8.51 -11.02
CA LYS A 165 2.99 9.22 -11.60
C LYS A 165 2.86 10.74 -11.51
N GLU A 166 1.69 11.28 -11.84
CA GLU A 166 1.44 12.73 -11.81
C GLU A 166 1.36 13.25 -10.37
N ILE A 167 0.84 12.47 -9.43
CA ILE A 167 0.86 12.77 -7.99
C ILE A 167 2.30 12.86 -7.48
N ILE A 168 3.17 11.92 -7.86
CA ILE A 168 4.58 11.93 -7.46
C ILE A 168 5.27 13.19 -7.98
N LYS A 169 5.08 13.53 -9.27
CA LYS A 169 5.65 14.77 -9.83
C LYS A 169 5.17 15.99 -9.06
N LYS A 170 3.86 16.10 -8.81
CA LYS A 170 3.29 17.23 -8.08
C LYS A 170 3.79 17.30 -6.64
N ALA A 171 3.95 16.16 -5.99
CA ALA A 171 4.50 16.07 -4.66
C ALA A 171 5.94 16.54 -4.60
N VAL A 172 6.78 16.21 -5.60
CA VAL A 172 8.16 16.71 -5.68
C VAL A 172 8.20 18.23 -5.88
N GLU A 173 7.34 18.79 -6.74
CA GLU A 173 7.24 20.26 -6.90
C GLU A 173 6.87 20.98 -5.61
N THR A 174 5.99 20.37 -4.82
CA THR A 174 5.39 20.96 -3.61
C THR A 174 6.06 20.50 -2.32
N LYS A 175 7.12 19.69 -2.42
CA LYS A 175 7.84 19.07 -1.29
C LYS A 175 6.91 18.29 -0.35
N THR A 176 5.87 17.67 -0.91
CA THR A 176 4.93 16.82 -0.16
C THR A 176 5.60 15.50 0.21
N ASN A 177 5.45 15.04 1.46
CA ASN A 177 6.06 13.78 1.88
C ASN A 177 5.32 12.59 1.23
N LEU A 178 6.07 11.54 0.87
CA LEU A 178 5.53 10.40 0.13
C LEU A 178 5.84 9.07 0.80
N TYR A 179 4.84 8.20 0.82
CA TYR A 179 4.99 6.76 1.00
C TYR A 179 4.57 6.07 -0.30
N ILE A 180 5.52 5.44 -1.00
CA ILE A 180 5.28 4.84 -2.30
C ILE A 180 5.45 3.33 -2.16
N MET A 181 4.49 2.55 -2.67
CA MET A 181 4.54 1.09 -2.64
C MET A 181 4.48 0.51 -4.06
N ASP A 182 5.39 -0.43 -4.36
CA ASP A 182 5.42 -1.26 -5.58
C ASP A 182 5.26 -0.49 -6.91
N HIS A 183 5.73 0.75 -6.94
CA HIS A 183 5.67 1.65 -8.09
C HIS A 183 6.95 1.61 -8.91
N GLU A 184 6.86 1.82 -10.23
CA GLU A 184 8.01 2.06 -11.11
C GLU A 184 8.66 3.44 -10.87
N ILE A 185 9.11 3.72 -9.65
CA ILE A 185 9.56 5.04 -9.21
C ILE A 185 10.82 5.51 -9.96
N ASP A 186 11.68 4.59 -10.38
CA ASP A 186 12.93 4.93 -11.07
C ASP A 186 12.69 5.65 -12.39
N SER A 187 11.69 5.23 -13.16
CA SER A 187 11.34 5.89 -14.42
C SER A 187 10.85 7.32 -14.17
N VAL A 188 10.06 7.52 -13.11
CA VAL A 188 9.50 8.82 -12.73
C VAL A 188 10.59 9.77 -12.23
N ILE A 189 11.48 9.30 -11.36
CA ILE A 189 12.57 10.12 -10.82
C ILE A 189 13.58 10.47 -11.92
N LYS A 190 13.92 9.51 -12.78
CA LYS A 190 14.78 9.77 -13.94
C LYS A 190 14.19 10.82 -14.87
N GLU A 191 12.88 10.77 -15.14
CA GLU A 191 12.20 11.80 -15.93
C GLU A 191 12.32 13.17 -15.25
N LEU A 192 11.96 13.27 -13.97
CA LEU A 192 11.99 14.52 -13.21
C LEU A 192 13.38 15.16 -13.18
N VAL A 193 14.40 14.37 -12.83
CA VAL A 193 15.80 14.85 -12.75
C VAL A 193 16.32 15.33 -14.10
N ASN A 194 15.84 14.77 -15.20
CA ASN A 194 16.24 15.20 -16.55
C ASN A 194 15.41 16.38 -17.08
N SER A 195 14.20 16.59 -16.57
CA SER A 195 13.27 17.60 -17.09
C SER A 195 13.25 18.91 -16.31
N SER A 196 13.79 18.95 -15.09
CA SER A 196 13.63 20.11 -14.21
C SER A 196 14.81 20.30 -13.26
N ASP A 197 15.29 21.54 -13.16
CA ASP A 197 16.27 21.94 -12.17
C ASP A 197 15.64 21.97 -10.77
N GLY A 198 16.44 21.78 -9.71
CA GLY A 198 15.98 21.87 -8.32
C GLY A 198 15.29 20.62 -7.77
N VAL A 199 15.14 19.56 -8.57
CA VAL A 199 14.51 18.30 -8.13
C VAL A 199 15.27 17.67 -6.96
N LEU A 200 16.61 17.65 -7.01
CA LEU A 200 17.42 17.06 -5.94
C LEU A 200 17.30 17.85 -4.63
N GLU A 201 17.21 19.18 -4.71
CA GLU A 201 16.98 20.07 -3.58
C GLU A 201 15.61 19.81 -2.95
N ASN A 202 14.58 19.64 -3.78
CA ASN A 202 13.24 19.30 -3.30
C ASN A 202 13.22 17.92 -2.61
N LEU A 203 13.78 16.88 -3.25
CA LEU A 203 13.85 15.53 -2.67
C LEU A 203 14.57 15.51 -1.32
N LYS A 204 15.61 16.34 -1.15
CA LYS A 204 16.35 16.47 0.13
C LYS A 204 15.49 17.04 1.26
N GLU A 205 14.49 17.85 0.93
CA GLU A 205 13.58 18.46 1.90
C GLU A 205 12.33 17.62 2.18
N MET A 206 12.10 16.56 1.40
CA MET A 206 10.97 15.66 1.55
C MET A 206 11.32 14.47 2.46
N SER A 207 10.30 13.94 3.13
CA SER A 207 10.38 12.62 3.74
C SER A 207 9.81 11.61 2.76
N LEU A 208 10.63 10.66 2.34
CA LEU A 208 10.34 9.74 1.24
C LEU A 208 10.54 8.32 1.73
N VAL A 209 9.49 7.51 1.67
CA VAL A 209 9.56 6.06 1.92
C VAL A 209 9.19 5.35 0.64
N TYR A 210 10.04 4.41 0.21
CA TYR A 210 9.73 3.51 -0.89
C TYR A 210 9.75 2.07 -0.39
N GLN A 211 8.59 1.43 -0.41
CA GLN A 211 8.42 0.03 -0.10
C GLN A 211 8.24 -0.77 -1.40
N SER A 212 8.95 -1.87 -1.57
CA SER A 212 8.65 -2.81 -2.66
C SER A 212 8.94 -4.26 -2.28
N SER A 213 8.45 -5.20 -3.08
CA SER A 213 8.81 -6.63 -2.99
C SER A 213 10.16 -6.92 -3.63
N SER A 214 10.92 -7.84 -3.02
CA SER A 214 12.13 -8.48 -3.56
C SER A 214 11.93 -9.08 -4.96
N ASP A 215 10.68 -9.43 -5.29
CA ASP A 215 10.29 -9.99 -6.57
C ASP A 215 10.61 -9.04 -7.72
N TRP A 216 10.43 -7.72 -7.51
CA TRP A 216 10.73 -6.68 -8.50
C TRP A 216 12.24 -6.52 -8.76
N PHE A 217 13.06 -6.90 -7.78
CA PHE A 217 14.52 -6.80 -7.86
C PHE A 217 15.18 -8.12 -8.25
N GLY A 218 14.39 -9.15 -8.61
CA GLY A 218 14.88 -10.41 -9.17
C GLY A 218 15.63 -11.31 -8.18
N ASN A 219 15.46 -11.11 -6.86
CA ASN A 219 16.21 -11.83 -5.83
C ASN A 219 15.31 -12.47 -4.74
N LYS A 220 14.11 -12.93 -5.12
CA LYS A 220 13.17 -13.60 -4.20
C LYS A 220 13.81 -14.83 -3.54
N ASN A 221 13.73 -14.93 -2.21
CA ASN A 221 14.39 -15.99 -1.42
C ASN A 221 15.90 -16.12 -1.68
N GLY A 222 16.54 -15.07 -2.19
CA GLY A 222 17.94 -15.07 -2.56
C GLY A 222 18.88 -14.82 -1.38
N ASP A 223 20.15 -14.67 -1.69
CA ASP A 223 21.16 -14.39 -0.68
C ASP A 223 20.99 -12.96 -0.12
N LYS A 224 21.02 -12.84 1.23
CA LYS A 224 20.85 -11.55 1.93
C LYS A 224 21.92 -10.53 1.55
N GLN A 225 23.16 -10.94 1.27
CA GLN A 225 24.22 -10.02 0.84
C GLN A 225 24.00 -9.52 -0.58
N VAL A 226 23.54 -10.38 -1.49
CA VAL A 226 23.14 -9.96 -2.84
C VAL A 226 22.03 -8.92 -2.74
N PHE A 227 21.04 -9.18 -1.89
CA PHE A 227 19.93 -8.26 -1.64
C PHE A 227 20.38 -6.87 -1.17
N LEU A 228 21.24 -6.84 -0.14
CA LEU A 228 21.78 -5.58 0.38
C LEU A 228 22.69 -4.86 -0.63
N THR A 229 23.36 -5.61 -1.51
CA THR A 229 24.14 -5.03 -2.61
C THR A 229 23.24 -4.33 -3.61
N THR A 230 22.16 -4.99 -4.05
CA THR A 230 21.15 -4.40 -4.94
C THR A 230 20.52 -3.15 -4.33
N MET A 231 20.23 -3.14 -3.03
CA MET A 231 19.74 -1.94 -2.34
C MET A 231 20.74 -0.79 -2.41
N LYS A 232 22.03 -1.05 -2.17
CA LYS A 232 23.09 -0.02 -2.24
C LYS A 232 23.22 0.56 -3.64
N GLU A 233 23.18 -0.29 -4.66
CA GLU A 233 23.21 0.13 -6.07
C GLU A 233 22.00 1.00 -6.41
N TRP A 234 20.80 0.59 -6.00
CA TRP A 234 19.58 1.36 -6.22
C TRP A 234 19.63 2.73 -5.56
N LEU A 235 20.09 2.82 -4.31
CA LEU A 235 20.22 4.08 -3.57
C LEU A 235 21.24 5.05 -4.22
N GLN A 236 22.21 4.54 -4.97
CA GLN A 236 23.20 5.34 -5.70
C GLN A 236 22.75 5.72 -7.11
N SER A 237 21.63 5.17 -7.59
CA SER A 237 21.14 5.39 -8.96
C SER A 237 20.43 6.74 -9.14
N ASN A 238 19.94 7.00 -10.37
CA ASN A 238 19.24 8.23 -10.77
C ASN A 238 20.00 9.51 -10.39
N ASN A 239 21.29 9.58 -10.74
CA ASN A 239 22.17 10.71 -10.41
C ASN A 239 22.20 11.04 -8.90
N GLY A 240 22.04 10.02 -8.05
CA GLY A 240 22.01 10.16 -6.60
C GLY A 240 20.71 10.72 -6.05
N ALA A 241 19.62 10.75 -6.82
CA ALA A 241 18.29 11.12 -6.32
C ALA A 241 17.73 10.06 -5.37
N ASN A 242 17.95 8.77 -5.67
CA ASN A 242 17.38 7.66 -4.91
C ASN A 242 17.91 7.59 -3.47
N LYS A 243 19.08 8.18 -3.18
CA LYS A 243 19.64 8.21 -1.82
C LYS A 243 18.75 8.91 -0.81
N TYR A 244 17.85 9.79 -1.25
CA TYR A 244 16.94 10.54 -0.37
C TYR A 244 15.72 9.72 0.09
N PHE A 245 15.53 8.53 -0.45
CA PHE A 245 14.48 7.62 -0.01
C PHE A 245 14.97 6.76 1.15
N LEU A 246 14.07 6.50 2.10
CA LEU A 246 14.15 5.30 2.93
C LEU A 246 13.58 4.14 2.11
N LEU A 247 14.47 3.30 1.61
CA LEU A 247 14.13 2.09 0.87
C LEU A 247 13.82 0.95 1.83
N ILE A 248 12.71 0.27 1.60
CA ILE A 248 12.30 -0.95 2.30
C ILE A 248 11.97 -2.00 1.25
N LEU A 249 12.77 -3.06 1.19
CA LEU A 249 12.54 -4.15 0.27
C LEU A 249 12.14 -5.39 1.05
N THR A 250 10.91 -5.86 0.85
CA THR A 250 10.30 -6.99 1.57
C THR A 250 10.53 -8.31 0.87
N ASP A 251 10.87 -9.37 1.61
CA ASP A 251 11.06 -10.74 1.11
C ASP A 251 10.21 -11.73 1.92
N SER A 252 8.91 -11.43 1.99
CA SER A 252 7.90 -12.29 2.63
C SER A 252 8.31 -12.75 4.04
N LYS A 253 8.23 -14.06 4.32
CA LYS A 253 8.58 -14.69 5.61
C LYS A 253 10.06 -14.58 6.00
N ASN A 254 10.94 -14.19 5.08
CA ASN A 254 12.39 -14.16 5.34
C ASN A 254 12.82 -12.87 6.04
N GLY A 255 12.04 -11.79 5.88
CA GLY A 255 12.35 -10.47 6.43
C GLY A 255 12.30 -9.39 5.38
N PHE A 256 13.08 -8.34 5.59
CA PHE A 256 13.20 -7.23 4.66
C PHE A 256 14.52 -6.50 4.86
N GLY A 257 15.04 -5.90 3.80
CA GLY A 257 16.13 -4.94 3.89
C GLY A 257 15.60 -3.53 4.07
N VAL A 258 16.34 -2.71 4.81
CA VAL A 258 16.03 -1.29 5.03
C VAL A 258 17.31 -0.46 4.94
N GLY A 259 17.25 0.70 4.28
CA GLY A 259 18.39 1.62 4.16
C GLY A 259 18.06 2.90 3.40
N GLY A 260 19.01 3.82 3.31
CA GLY A 260 18.83 5.12 2.65
C GLY A 260 18.60 6.26 3.64
N THR A 261 17.96 7.34 3.21
CA THR A 261 17.78 8.54 4.06
C THR A 261 16.45 8.50 4.81
N LEU A 262 16.52 8.45 6.14
CA LEU A 262 15.37 8.75 7.00
C LEU A 262 15.38 10.23 7.34
N ARG A 263 14.38 10.96 6.83
CA ARG A 263 14.13 12.36 7.21
C ARG A 263 12.95 12.44 8.18
N ASN A 264 13.12 13.19 9.26
CA ASN A 264 12.03 13.53 10.16
C ASN A 264 11.29 14.75 9.61
N TYR A 265 10.05 14.58 9.14
CA TYR A 265 9.28 15.68 8.55
C TYR A 265 8.96 16.81 9.55
N LYS A 266 8.96 16.54 10.86
CA LYS A 266 8.67 17.53 11.91
C LYS A 266 9.89 18.38 12.27
N THR A 267 11.08 17.79 12.34
CA THR A 267 12.32 18.50 12.72
C THR A 267 13.16 18.94 11.53
N GLY A 268 12.96 18.30 10.37
CA GLY A 268 13.77 18.49 9.17
C GLY A 268 15.13 17.78 9.20
N GLU A 269 15.45 17.08 10.28
CA GLU A 269 16.69 16.32 10.42
C GLU A 269 16.69 15.08 9.51
N SER A 270 17.83 14.83 8.87
CA SER A 270 18.03 13.67 8.00
C SER A 270 19.18 12.82 8.51
N THR A 271 18.96 11.51 8.58
CA THR A 271 19.99 10.52 8.90
C THR A 271 20.08 9.50 7.77
N TYR A 272 21.29 9.26 7.27
CA TYR A 272 21.54 8.17 6.34
C TYR A 272 21.74 6.86 7.10
N ILE A 273 21.10 5.82 6.64
CA ILE A 273 21.12 4.47 7.22
C ILE A 273 21.75 3.56 6.19
N GLU A 274 22.89 2.97 6.55
CA GLU A 274 23.50 1.91 5.75
C GLU A 274 22.52 0.74 5.60
N PRO A 275 22.31 0.22 4.38
CA PRO A 275 21.41 -0.91 4.16
C PRO A 275 21.74 -2.10 5.05
N TYR A 276 20.74 -2.57 5.80
CA TYR A 276 20.84 -3.74 6.67
C TYR A 276 19.59 -4.62 6.57
N TRP A 277 19.73 -5.87 6.98
CA TRP A 277 18.64 -6.84 7.01
C TRP A 277 17.90 -6.79 8.35
N PHE A 278 16.57 -6.78 8.29
CA PHE A 278 15.69 -6.88 9.43
C PHE A 278 15.01 -8.25 9.44
N ASP A 279 15.26 -9.05 10.48
CA ASP A 279 14.61 -10.34 10.64
C ASP A 279 13.16 -10.15 11.12
N PRO A 280 12.19 -10.87 10.53
CA PRO A 280 10.79 -10.57 10.73
C PRO A 280 10.30 -11.00 12.12
N VAL A 281 9.21 -10.38 12.54
CA VAL A 281 8.39 -10.89 13.63
C VAL A 281 7.85 -12.27 13.21
N GLN A 282 8.19 -13.31 13.98
CA GLN A 282 7.98 -14.69 13.59
C GLN A 282 6.54 -15.08 13.87
N ILE A 283 5.89 -15.65 12.85
CA ILE A 283 4.57 -16.25 12.95
C ILE A 283 4.73 -17.75 12.69
N PRO A 284 4.19 -18.65 13.53
CA PRO A 284 4.23 -20.08 13.27
C PRO A 284 3.65 -20.41 11.89
N SER A 285 4.42 -21.12 11.06
CA SER A 285 4.07 -21.38 9.66
C SER A 285 2.81 -22.22 9.49
N ASP A 286 2.49 -23.05 10.48
CA ASP A 286 1.26 -23.85 10.56
C ASP A 286 0.00 -23.00 10.82
N LYS A 287 0.17 -21.75 11.23
CA LYS A 287 -0.93 -20.79 11.45
C LYS A 287 -1.15 -19.83 10.29
N ILE A 288 -0.27 -19.81 9.30
CA ILE A 288 -0.41 -18.94 8.12
C ILE A 288 -1.56 -19.47 7.26
N VAL A 289 -2.54 -18.59 7.00
CA VAL A 289 -3.76 -18.90 6.24
C VAL A 289 -3.69 -18.33 4.84
N ASP A 290 -3.38 -17.03 4.70
CA ASP A 290 -3.34 -16.30 3.43
C ASP A 290 -2.42 -15.09 3.58
N SER A 291 -1.60 -14.77 2.58
CA SER A 291 -0.66 -13.63 2.61
C SER A 291 -1.21 -12.34 2.00
N THR A 292 -2.44 -12.37 1.49
CA THR A 292 -3.08 -11.21 0.86
C THR A 292 -3.16 -10.03 1.84
N GLY A 293 -2.78 -8.82 1.40
CA GLY A 293 -2.75 -7.61 2.22
C GLY A 293 -1.65 -7.54 3.29
N ALA A 294 -0.74 -8.51 3.39
CA ALA A 294 0.35 -8.46 4.37
C ALA A 294 1.29 -7.25 4.14
N GLY A 295 1.55 -6.90 2.87
CA GLY A 295 2.32 -5.71 2.49
C GLY A 295 1.59 -4.40 2.83
N ASP A 296 0.26 -4.38 2.69
CA ASP A 296 -0.59 -3.25 3.09
C ASP A 296 -0.61 -3.04 4.60
N ALA A 297 -0.76 -4.13 5.36
CA ALA A 297 -0.71 -4.07 6.82
C ALA A 297 0.68 -3.66 7.33
N PHE A 298 1.74 -4.09 6.65
CA PHE A 298 3.11 -3.62 6.91
C PHE A 298 3.25 -2.11 6.63
N ARG A 299 2.78 -1.65 5.45
CA ARG A 299 2.74 -0.23 5.07
C ARG A 299 1.97 0.59 6.11
N ALA A 300 0.79 0.13 6.51
CA ALA A 300 0.00 0.76 7.57
C ALA A 300 0.80 0.85 8.87
N GLY A 301 1.48 -0.23 9.28
CA GLY A 301 2.26 -0.26 10.51
C GLY A 301 3.41 0.76 10.52
N LEU A 302 4.09 0.95 9.38
CA LEU A 302 5.08 2.03 9.23
C LEU A 302 4.43 3.41 9.27
N ILE A 303 3.33 3.62 8.55
CA ILE A 303 2.62 4.89 8.58
C ILE A 303 2.19 5.24 10.01
N TYR A 304 1.61 4.28 10.74
CA TYR A 304 1.17 4.49 12.11
C TYR A 304 2.35 4.79 13.06
N SER A 305 3.38 3.94 13.06
CA SER A 305 4.45 4.03 14.04
C SER A 305 5.49 5.10 13.69
N LEU A 306 5.97 5.11 12.43
CA LEU A 306 7.02 6.01 11.98
C LEU A 306 6.49 7.41 11.70
N ILE A 307 5.37 7.53 11.01
CA ILE A 307 4.88 8.82 10.52
C ILE A 307 3.94 9.47 11.55
N TYR A 308 2.85 8.78 11.91
CA TYR A 308 1.83 9.34 12.82
C TYR A 308 2.38 9.49 14.24
N LYS A 309 2.90 8.41 14.83
CA LYS A 309 3.46 8.42 16.20
C LYS A 309 4.88 8.99 16.30
N ASN A 310 5.58 9.19 15.18
CA ASN A 310 6.97 9.68 15.16
C ASN A 310 7.91 8.85 16.04
N GLN A 311 7.79 7.52 16.01
CA GLN A 311 8.63 6.61 16.78
C GLN A 311 9.97 6.35 16.09
N ALA A 312 10.96 5.89 16.88
CA ALA A 312 12.24 5.45 16.37
C ALA A 312 12.09 4.33 15.33
N LEU A 313 12.90 4.37 14.28
CA LEU A 313 12.80 3.46 13.13
C LEU A 313 12.70 1.98 13.55
N ASN A 314 13.56 1.51 14.45
CA ASN A 314 13.56 0.10 14.87
C ASN A 314 12.22 -0.35 15.46
N LYS A 315 11.57 0.50 16.28
CA LYS A 315 10.23 0.21 16.83
C LYS A 315 9.18 0.17 15.74
N SER A 316 9.28 1.08 14.77
CA SER A 316 8.36 1.14 13.63
C SER A 316 8.51 -0.07 12.71
N LEU A 317 9.72 -0.56 12.47
CA LEU A 317 9.97 -1.78 11.71
C LEU A 317 9.41 -3.03 12.42
N GLN A 318 9.56 -3.12 13.75
CA GLN A 318 8.93 -4.19 14.55
C GLN A 318 7.41 -4.15 14.45
N PHE A 319 6.81 -2.96 14.60
CA PHE A 319 5.36 -2.77 14.51
C PHE A 319 4.82 -3.14 13.13
N ALA A 320 5.48 -2.69 12.07
CA ALA A 320 5.13 -3.02 10.70
C ALA A 320 5.26 -4.52 10.40
N SER A 321 6.37 -5.13 10.83
CA SER A 321 6.59 -6.56 10.64
C SER A 321 5.55 -7.41 11.37
N ALA A 322 5.22 -7.06 12.62
CA ALA A 322 4.16 -7.72 13.38
C ALA A 322 2.78 -7.54 12.72
N SER A 323 2.49 -6.34 12.21
CA SER A 323 1.22 -6.04 11.52
C SER A 323 1.06 -6.91 10.27
N GLY A 324 2.08 -6.95 9.41
CA GLY A 324 2.09 -7.79 8.21
C GLY A 324 1.97 -9.28 8.53
N GLY A 325 2.73 -9.77 9.53
CA GLY A 325 2.68 -11.17 9.95
C GLY A 325 1.32 -11.59 10.53
N LEU A 326 0.71 -10.76 11.38
CA LEU A 326 -0.60 -11.05 11.97
C LEU A 326 -1.73 -11.00 10.94
N ASN A 327 -1.61 -10.17 9.91
CA ASN A 327 -2.57 -10.14 8.80
C ASN A 327 -2.65 -11.49 8.09
N CYS A 328 -1.54 -12.24 8.07
CA CYS A 328 -1.49 -13.53 7.40
C CYS A 328 -2.31 -14.66 8.08
N LEU A 329 -2.93 -14.38 9.22
CA LEU A 329 -3.69 -15.35 10.02
C LEU A 329 -5.17 -15.45 9.59
N SER A 330 -5.56 -14.78 8.51
CA SER A 330 -6.93 -14.72 7.99
C SER A 330 -6.96 -14.57 6.47
N TYR A 331 -8.05 -14.98 5.83
CA TYR A 331 -8.24 -14.87 4.39
C TYR A 331 -8.52 -13.43 3.94
N GLY A 332 -7.94 -12.99 2.82
CA GLY A 332 -8.19 -11.68 2.23
C GLY A 332 -7.41 -10.54 2.91
N GLY A 333 -7.39 -9.36 2.26
CA GLY A 333 -6.51 -8.26 2.63
C GLY A 333 -6.83 -7.60 3.98
N ASN A 334 -8.12 -7.43 4.30
CA ASN A 334 -8.54 -6.70 5.50
C ASN A 334 -9.68 -7.39 6.30
N SER A 335 -10.00 -8.65 6.00
CA SER A 335 -11.09 -9.38 6.66
C SER A 335 -10.95 -9.45 8.18
N ARG A 336 -9.70 -9.46 8.65
CA ARG A 336 -9.31 -9.32 10.04
C ARG A 336 -8.01 -8.53 10.08
N THR A 337 -8.14 -7.21 10.11
CA THR A 337 -7.02 -6.34 10.43
C THR A 337 -6.47 -6.70 11.84
N PRO A 338 -5.16 -6.69 12.07
CA PRO A 338 -4.62 -6.97 13.40
C PRO A 338 -4.98 -5.86 14.39
N THR A 339 -5.31 -6.20 15.63
CA THR A 339 -5.50 -5.20 16.71
C THR A 339 -4.16 -4.62 17.15
N PHE A 340 -4.20 -3.41 17.71
CA PHE A 340 -3.04 -2.82 18.36
C PHE A 340 -2.52 -3.70 19.50
N LYS A 341 -3.43 -4.32 20.27
CA LYS A 341 -3.10 -5.23 21.36
C LYS A 341 -2.33 -6.47 20.88
N GLU A 342 -2.85 -7.16 19.86
CA GLU A 342 -2.19 -8.35 19.28
C GLU A 342 -0.79 -8.03 18.76
N ILE A 343 -0.62 -6.87 18.12
CA ILE A 343 0.68 -6.40 17.64
C ILE A 343 1.66 -6.25 18.80
N LEU A 344 1.26 -5.56 19.87
CA LEU A 344 2.13 -5.37 21.04
C LEU A 344 2.42 -6.67 21.78
N GLU A 345 1.43 -7.56 21.93
CA GLU A 345 1.63 -8.88 22.53
C GLU A 345 2.65 -9.70 21.75
N LEU A 346 2.56 -9.71 20.41
CA LEU A 346 3.49 -10.44 19.55
C LEU A 346 4.92 -9.86 19.59
N ILE A 347 5.06 -8.52 19.65
CA ILE A 347 6.36 -7.87 19.79
C ILE A 347 6.99 -8.18 21.15
N ASN A 348 6.19 -8.16 22.22
CA ASN A 348 6.67 -8.38 23.59
C ASN A 348 6.90 -9.85 23.92
N SER A 349 6.20 -10.80 23.27
CA SER A 349 6.45 -12.23 23.45
C SER A 349 7.80 -12.71 22.89
N LYS A 350 8.57 -11.80 22.27
CA LYS A 350 9.93 -12.02 21.77
C LYS A 350 11.03 -11.55 22.73
N GLN A 351 10.70 -11.18 23.97
CA GLN A 351 11.65 -11.08 25.09
C GLN A 351 11.58 -12.36 25.92
#